data_AF-A0A518AXJ0-F1
#
_entry.id   AF-A0A518AXJ0-F1
#
_cell.length_a   1.000
_cell.length_b   1.000
_cell.length_c   1.000
_cell.angle_alpha   90.00
_cell.angle_beta   90.00
_cell.angle_gamma   90.00
#
_symmetry.space_group_name_H-M   'P 1'
#
loop_
_entity.id
_entity.type
_entity.pdbx_description
1 polymer ?
#
loop_
_entity_poly.entity_id
_entity_poly.type
_entity_poly.pdbx_seq_one_letter_code
_entity_poly.pdbx_strand_id
1 'polypeptide(L)'
;MVVSKRSIALVGIVVVSLLVYSCWMTSERFWQQMQLLAAYDSYSIFEHARIRAVSADVDETADQLAYIVGYYPSGTRLAKDSPLDKLVECCRNSAIRELIALLKEQTDKDLGNDPVAWILVHASDDSKRPYLIRNP
;
A
#
# COMPACT_ATOMS: atom_id res chain seq x y z
N MET A 1 34.33 -24.97 44.60
CA MET A 1 33.72 -25.46 43.34
C MET A 1 34.72 -25.26 42.21
N VAL A 2 35.30 -26.33 41.66
CA VAL A 2 36.21 -26.23 40.51
C VAL A 2 35.35 -26.27 39.25
N VAL A 3 35.27 -25.14 38.54
CA VAL A 3 34.55 -25.07 37.26
C VAL A 3 35.41 -25.76 36.19
N SER A 4 34.86 -26.78 35.54
CA SER A 4 35.58 -27.48 34.48
C SER A 4 35.62 -26.66 33.19
N LYS A 5 36.74 -26.67 32.45
CA LYS A 5 36.88 -25.98 31.15
C LYS A 5 35.78 -26.39 30.16
N ARG A 6 35.30 -27.64 30.24
CA ARG A 6 34.19 -28.17 29.43
C ARG A 6 32.87 -27.49 29.75
N SER A 7 32.61 -27.23 31.03
CA SER A 7 31.42 -26.50 31.48
C SER A 7 31.41 -25.06 30.96
N ILE A 8 32.57 -24.38 30.97
CA ILE A 8 32.70 -23.01 30.42
C ILE A 8 32.43 -23.00 28.92
N ALA A 9 33.01 -23.94 28.17
CA ALA A 9 32.81 -24.05 26.73
C ALA A 9 31.33 -24.33 26.37
N LEU A 10 30.67 -25.23 27.10
CA LEU A 10 29.25 -25.54 26.90
C LEU A 10 28.36 -24.32 27.17
N VAL A 11 28.60 -23.61 28.26
CA VAL A 11 27.88 -22.37 28.57
C VAL A 11 28.10 -21.33 27.46
N GLY A 12 29.34 -21.18 26.97
CA GLY A 12 29.65 -20.29 25.85
C GLY A 12 28.85 -20.62 24.60
N ILE A 13 28.78 -21.90 24.21
CA ILE A 13 28.00 -22.35 23.05
C ILE A 13 26.51 -22.05 23.23
N VAL A 14 25.95 -22.35 24.41
CA VAL A 14 24.53 -22.07 24.70
C VAL A 14 24.23 -20.58 24.60
N VAL A 15 25.10 -19.72 25.15
CA VAL A 15 24.92 -18.27 25.07
C VAL A 15 24.97 -17.79 23.63
N VAL A 16 25.93 -18.25 22.82
CA VAL A 16 26.03 -17.87 21.40
C VAL A 16 24.79 -18.32 20.62
N SER A 17 24.33 -19.56 20.82
CA SER A 17 23.12 -20.08 20.16
C SER A 17 21.87 -19.26 20.53
N LEU A 18 21.73 -18.87 21.79
CA LEU A 18 20.63 -18.02 22.25
C LEU A 18 20.69 -16.62 21.62
N LEU A 19 21.89 -16.04 21.49
CA LEU A 19 22.07 -14.75 20.82
C LEU A 19 21.69 -14.83 19.33
N VAL A 20 22.15 -15.85 18.62
CA VAL A 20 21.79 -16.06 17.20
C VAL A 20 20.29 -16.23 17.04
N TYR A 21 19.66 -17.05 17.87
CA TYR A 21 18.21 -17.23 17.85
C TYR A 21 17.44 -15.94 18.16
N SER A 22 17.91 -15.15 19.13
CA SER A 22 17.34 -13.85 19.46
C SER A 22 17.46 -12.85 18.31
N CYS A 23 18.62 -12.79 17.65
CA CYS A 23 18.82 -11.97 16.45
C CYS A 23 17.90 -12.40 15.30
N TRP A 24 17.75 -13.70 15.08
CA TRP A 24 16.83 -14.23 14.07
C TRP A 24 15.38 -13.79 14.34
N MET A 25 14.87 -14.04 15.55
CA MET A 25 13.49 -13.67 15.92
C MET A 25 13.23 -12.16 15.85
N THR A 26 14.20 -11.33 16.24
CA THR A 26 14.04 -9.86 16.15
C THR A 26 14.04 -9.37 14.70
N SER A 27 14.85 -9.98 13.83
CA SER A 27 14.86 -9.65 12.40
C SER A 27 13.53 -9.96 11.71
N GLU A 28 12.91 -11.10 12.04
CA GLU A 28 11.63 -11.50 11.47
C GLU A 28 10.50 -10.56 11.90
N ARG A 29 10.46 -10.20 13.19
CA ARG A 29 9.51 -9.22 13.71
C ARG A 29 9.68 -7.84 13.09
N PHE A 30 10.93 -7.41 12.90
CA PHE A 30 11.23 -6.15 12.25
C PHE A 30 10.69 -6.13 10.81
N TRP A 31 10.89 -7.22 10.06
CA TRP A 31 10.37 -7.34 8.70
C TRP A 31 8.83 -7.27 8.65
N GLN A 32 8.15 -7.97 9.57
CA GLN A 32 6.69 -7.93 9.68
C GLN A 32 6.17 -6.52 10.01
N GLN A 33 6.85 -5.78 10.90
CA GLN A 33 6.50 -4.39 11.22
C GLN A 33 6.64 -3.46 10.01
N MET A 34 7.70 -3.63 9.21
CA MET A 34 7.89 -2.84 7.99
C MET A 34 6.77 -3.09 6.97
N GLN A 35 6.34 -4.34 6.80
CA GLN A 35 5.21 -4.66 5.92
C GLN A 35 3.90 -4.04 6.44
N LEU A 36 3.66 -4.08 7.75
CA LEU A 36 2.47 -3.48 8.33
C LEU A 36 2.45 -1.95 8.12
N LEU A 37 3.59 -1.28 8.33
CA LEU A 37 3.71 0.16 8.10
C LEU A 37 3.48 0.52 6.63
N ALA A 38 4.04 -0.24 5.69
CA ALA A 38 3.82 -0.02 4.27
C ALA A 38 2.35 -0.22 3.85
N ALA A 39 1.68 -1.22 4.43
CA ALA A 39 0.25 -1.45 4.20
C ALA A 39 -0.60 -0.30 4.78
N TYR A 40 -0.30 0.13 6.01
CA TYR A 40 -0.99 1.23 6.67
C TYR A 40 -0.81 2.56 5.92
N ASP A 41 0.40 2.86 5.46
CA ASP A 41 0.71 4.05 4.66
C ASP A 41 -0.12 4.08 3.37
N SER A 42 -0.17 2.95 2.65
CA SER A 42 -0.99 2.82 1.44
C SER A 42 -2.49 2.99 1.73
N TYR A 43 -2.99 2.34 2.78
CA TYR A 43 -4.37 2.50 3.23
C TYR A 43 -4.71 3.96 3.58
N SER A 44 -3.83 4.64 4.33
CA SER A 44 -4.03 6.03 4.75
C SER A 44 -4.13 6.98 3.56
N ILE A 45 -3.37 6.73 2.50
CA ILE A 45 -3.43 7.49 1.27
C ILE A 45 -4.76 7.32 0.55
N PHE A 46 -5.26 6.09 0.44
CA PHE A 46 -6.56 5.84 -0.17
C PHE A 46 -7.69 6.46 0.64
N GLU A 47 -7.61 6.39 1.97
CA GLU A 47 -8.59 7.00 2.85
C GLU A 47 -8.59 8.53 2.77
N HIS A 48 -7.41 9.15 2.73
CA HIS A 48 -7.29 10.60 2.56
C HIS A 48 -7.83 11.06 1.20
N ALA A 49 -7.64 10.27 0.15
CA ALA A 49 -8.19 10.56 -1.16
C ALA A 49 -9.73 10.50 -1.15
N ARG A 50 -10.32 9.49 -0.48
CA ARG A 50 -11.78 9.39 -0.27
C ARG A 50 -12.33 10.60 0.49
N ILE A 51 -11.70 10.95 1.62
CA ILE A 51 -12.14 12.07 2.45
C ILE A 51 -12.11 13.39 1.66
N ARG A 52 -11.06 13.64 0.87
CA ARG A 52 -10.98 14.84 0.02
C ARG A 52 -12.05 14.85 -1.06
N ALA A 53 -12.28 13.72 -1.72
CA ALA A 53 -13.24 13.60 -2.82
C ALA A 53 -14.68 13.97 -2.42
N VAL A 54 -15.08 13.73 -1.16
CA VAL A 54 -16.46 14.02 -0.70
C VAL A 54 -16.85 15.49 -0.82
N SER A 55 -15.90 16.41 -0.63
CA SER A 55 -16.14 17.86 -0.72
C SER A 55 -15.47 18.52 -1.92
N ALA A 56 -14.76 17.74 -2.73
CA ALA A 56 -14.03 18.21 -3.89
C ALA A 56 -14.97 18.42 -5.08
N ASP A 57 -14.51 19.22 -6.04
CA ASP A 57 -15.15 19.30 -7.35
C ASP A 57 -14.80 18.08 -8.22
N VAL A 58 -15.37 18.05 -9.42
CA VAL A 58 -15.21 16.94 -10.36
C VAL A 58 -13.75 16.75 -10.76
N ASP A 59 -13.02 17.84 -10.99
CA ASP A 59 -11.63 17.80 -11.46
C ASP A 59 -10.70 17.29 -10.35
N GLU A 60 -10.85 17.82 -9.14
CA GLU A 60 -10.06 17.36 -7.98
C GLU A 60 -10.40 15.91 -7.60
N THR A 61 -11.67 15.50 -7.70
CA THR A 61 -12.06 14.10 -7.47
C THR A 61 -11.41 13.16 -8.50
N ALA A 62 -11.37 13.56 -9.76
CA ALA A 62 -10.70 12.80 -10.82
C ALA A 62 -9.16 12.81 -10.67
N ASP A 63 -8.57 13.87 -10.13
CA ASP A 63 -7.15 13.92 -9.76
C ASP A 63 -6.82 12.97 -8.61
N GLN A 64 -7.68 12.89 -7.59
CA GLN A 64 -7.52 11.88 -6.53
C GLN A 64 -7.63 10.46 -7.10
N LEU A 65 -8.54 10.22 -8.05
CA LEU A 65 -8.67 8.92 -8.73
C LEU A 65 -7.38 8.58 -9.50
N ALA A 66 -6.84 9.55 -10.25
CA ALA A 66 -5.56 9.42 -10.96
C ALA A 66 -4.41 9.10 -10.00
N TYR A 67 -4.38 9.74 -8.84
CA TYR A 67 -3.39 9.50 -7.81
C TYR A 67 -3.47 8.07 -7.26
N ILE A 68 -4.65 7.58 -6.89
CA ILE A 68 -4.84 6.21 -6.35
C ILE A 68 -4.42 5.16 -7.39
N VAL A 69 -4.82 5.32 -8.66
CA VAL A 69 -4.49 4.38 -9.73
C VAL A 69 -2.99 4.34 -10.02
N GLY A 70 -2.32 5.48 -9.93
CA GLY A 70 -0.86 5.58 -10.09
C GLY A 70 -0.07 5.13 -8.86
N TYR A 71 -0.72 4.97 -7.70
CA TYR A 71 -0.04 4.73 -6.44
C TYR A 71 0.47 3.29 -6.31
N TYR A 72 1.79 3.10 -6.38
CA TYR A 72 2.55 1.86 -6.12
C TYR A 72 1.77 0.54 -6.29
N PRO A 73 1.89 -0.17 -7.44
CA PRO A 73 1.15 -1.42 -7.66
C PRO A 73 1.57 -2.53 -6.68
N SER A 74 0.69 -3.52 -6.52
CA SER A 74 0.97 -4.77 -5.79
C SER A 74 2.37 -5.32 -6.13
N GLY A 75 3.06 -5.81 -5.10
CA GLY A 75 4.41 -6.36 -5.23
C GLY A 75 5.55 -5.33 -5.21
N THR A 76 5.27 -4.03 -5.15
CA THR A 76 6.34 -2.99 -5.08
C THR A 76 6.84 -2.74 -3.67
N ARG A 77 5.94 -2.50 -2.72
CA ARG A 77 6.26 -2.23 -1.30
C ARG A 77 5.97 -3.40 -0.38
N LEU A 78 5.09 -4.30 -0.82
CA LEU A 78 4.69 -5.50 -0.11
C LEU A 78 5.05 -6.72 -0.93
N ALA A 79 5.21 -7.86 -0.26
CA ALA A 79 5.34 -9.13 -0.97
C ALA A 79 4.06 -9.37 -1.77
N LYS A 80 4.21 -9.52 -3.09
CA LYS A 80 3.10 -9.77 -4.00
C LYS A 80 2.27 -10.96 -3.52
N ASP A 81 0.95 -10.84 -3.59
CA ASP A 81 -0.02 -11.86 -3.20
C ASP A 81 -0.02 -12.24 -1.70
N SER A 82 0.76 -11.54 -0.87
CA SER A 82 0.70 -11.67 0.58
C SER A 82 -0.66 -11.23 1.12
N PRO A 83 -1.07 -11.67 2.32
CA PRO A 83 -2.33 -11.24 2.93
C PRO A 83 -2.46 -9.71 3.05
N LEU A 84 -1.36 -9.00 3.38
CA LEU A 84 -1.35 -7.54 3.47
C LEU A 84 -1.47 -6.87 2.10
N ASP A 85 -0.77 -7.40 1.09
CA ASP A 85 -0.85 -6.91 -0.28
C ASP A 85 -2.29 -7.02 -0.82
N LYS A 86 -2.93 -8.18 -0.64
CA LYS A 86 -4.33 -8.41 -1.00
C LYS A 86 -5.29 -7.47 -0.28
N LEU A 87 -5.05 -7.19 1.00
CA LEU A 87 -5.85 -6.24 1.77
C LEU A 87 -5.71 -4.82 1.20
N VAL A 88 -4.50 -4.38 0.91
CA VAL A 88 -4.23 -3.06 0.31
C VAL A 88 -4.91 -2.93 -1.05
N GLU A 89 -4.81 -3.95 -1.91
CA GLU A 89 -5.48 -3.95 -3.22
C GLU A 89 -7.01 -3.95 -3.09
N CYS A 90 -7.55 -4.66 -2.09
CA CYS A 90 -8.98 -4.60 -1.78
C CYS A 90 -9.41 -3.17 -1.39
N CYS A 91 -8.65 -2.51 -0.51
CA CYS A 91 -8.90 -1.12 -0.13
C CYS A 91 -8.76 -0.16 -1.33
N ARG A 92 -7.75 -0.33 -2.18
CA ARG A 92 -7.58 0.46 -3.41
C ARG A 92 -8.82 0.34 -4.30
N ASN A 93 -9.25 -0.90 -4.58
CA ASN A 93 -10.42 -1.15 -5.42
C ASN A 93 -11.72 -0.63 -4.81
N SER A 94 -11.83 -0.61 -3.48
CA SER A 94 -12.96 0.05 -2.82
C SER A 94 -12.93 1.55 -3.04
N ALA A 95 -11.80 2.20 -2.77
CA ALA A 95 -11.65 3.65 -2.95
C ALA A 95 -11.91 4.08 -4.40
N ILE A 96 -11.36 3.35 -5.39
CA ILE A 96 -11.61 3.61 -6.82
C ILE A 96 -13.10 3.58 -7.14
N ARG A 97 -13.83 2.55 -6.69
CA ARG A 97 -15.27 2.43 -6.95
C ARG A 97 -16.06 3.58 -6.34
N GLU A 98 -15.68 4.01 -5.15
CA GLU A 98 -16.34 5.11 -4.46
C GLU A 98 -16.10 6.45 -5.15
N LEU A 99 -14.86 6.75 -5.55
CA LEU A 99 -14.54 7.96 -6.30
C LEU A 99 -15.27 7.98 -7.66
N ILE A 100 -15.35 6.84 -8.35
CA ILE A 100 -16.15 6.73 -9.57
C ILE A 100 -17.64 7.01 -9.28
N ALA A 101 -18.19 6.47 -8.19
CA ALA A 101 -19.58 6.72 -7.81
C ALA A 101 -19.84 8.21 -7.52
N LEU A 102 -18.92 8.89 -6.83
CA LEU A 102 -18.99 10.33 -6.59
C LEU A 102 -18.97 11.12 -7.92
N LEU A 103 -18.07 10.76 -8.83
CA LEU A 103 -18.00 11.41 -10.15
C LEU A 103 -19.29 11.21 -10.96
N LYS A 104 -19.89 10.01 -10.90
CA LYS A 104 -21.20 9.75 -11.53
C LYS A 104 -22.28 10.65 -10.96
N GLU A 105 -22.35 10.78 -9.64
CA GLU A 105 -23.32 11.64 -8.96
C GLU A 105 -23.12 13.13 -9.31
N GLN A 106 -21.87 13.61 -9.35
CA GLN A 106 -21.56 15.01 -9.62
C GLN A 106 -21.77 15.41 -11.09
N THR A 107 -21.57 14.48 -12.03
CA THR A 107 -21.58 14.78 -13.48
C THR A 107 -22.83 14.33 -14.22
N ASP A 108 -23.66 13.48 -13.58
CA ASP A 108 -24.80 12.78 -14.21
C ASP A 108 -24.41 11.99 -15.47
N LYS A 109 -23.14 11.54 -15.54
CA LYS A 109 -22.60 10.72 -16.63
C LYS A 109 -22.27 9.32 -16.13
N ASP A 110 -22.29 8.35 -17.04
CA ASP A 110 -21.77 7.01 -16.76
C ASP A 110 -20.70 6.63 -17.79
N LEU A 111 -19.43 6.80 -17.42
CA LEU A 111 -18.28 6.36 -18.22
C LEU A 111 -17.88 4.91 -17.91
N GLY A 112 -18.70 4.17 -17.17
CA GLY A 112 -18.43 2.81 -16.72
C GLY A 112 -17.62 2.75 -15.43
N ASN A 113 -16.96 1.60 -15.21
CA ASN A 113 -16.19 1.30 -13.99
C ASN A 113 -14.67 1.33 -14.21
N ASP A 114 -14.22 1.64 -15.42
CA ASP A 114 -12.80 1.82 -15.70
C ASP A 114 -12.34 3.19 -15.20
N PRO A 115 -11.45 3.27 -14.20
CA PRO A 115 -10.99 4.54 -13.67
C PRO A 115 -10.25 5.38 -14.71
N VAL A 116 -9.60 4.77 -15.72
CA VAL A 116 -8.84 5.52 -16.73
C VAL A 116 -9.77 6.39 -17.59
N ALA A 117 -10.96 5.90 -17.93
CA ALA A 117 -11.95 6.68 -18.66
C ALA A 117 -12.36 7.96 -17.90
N TRP A 118 -12.60 7.83 -16.59
CA TRP A 118 -12.92 8.97 -15.73
C TRP A 118 -11.77 9.98 -15.62
N ILE A 119 -10.53 9.49 -15.46
CA ILE A 119 -9.33 10.33 -15.39
C ILE A 119 -9.14 11.14 -16.69
N LEU A 120 -9.25 10.49 -17.85
CA LEU A 120 -9.03 11.15 -19.14
C LEU A 120 -10.06 12.26 -19.41
N VAL A 121 -11.31 12.06 -19.00
CA VAL A 121 -12.37 13.04 -19.22
C VAL A 121 -12.28 14.19 -18.23
N HIS A 122 -12.07 13.90 -16.94
CA HIS A 122 -12.33 14.85 -15.86
C HIS A 122 -11.10 15.33 -15.08
N ALA A 123 -9.97 14.61 -15.08
CA ALA A 123 -8.81 15.04 -14.31
C ALA A 123 -8.19 16.33 -14.88
N SER A 124 -7.26 16.93 -14.13
CA SER A 124 -6.40 18.00 -14.67
C SER A 124 -5.42 17.45 -15.69
N ASP A 125 -4.92 18.33 -16.59
CA ASP A 125 -3.97 17.92 -17.63
C ASP A 125 -2.72 17.26 -17.05
N ASP A 126 -2.23 17.74 -15.91
CA ASP A 126 -1.06 17.17 -15.24
C ASP A 126 -1.30 15.73 -14.78
N SER A 127 -2.49 15.44 -14.24
CA SER A 127 -2.89 14.08 -13.83
C SER A 127 -3.16 13.14 -15.00
N LYS A 128 -3.50 13.66 -16.19
CA LYS A 128 -3.72 12.84 -17.41
C LYS A 128 -2.43 12.37 -18.06
N ARG A 129 -1.34 13.14 -17.97
CA ARG A 129 -0.08 12.89 -18.69
C ARG A 129 0.42 11.43 -18.59
N PRO A 130 0.43 10.78 -17.41
CA PRO A 130 0.90 9.40 -17.31
C PRO A 130 0.05 8.38 -18.09
N TYR A 131 -1.23 8.69 -18.31
CA TYR A 131 -2.19 7.81 -18.95
C TYR A 131 -2.23 8.01 -20.46
N LEU A 132 -2.08 9.26 -20.92
CA LEU A 132 -1.97 9.58 -22.35
C LEU A 132 -0.73 8.97 -23.02
N ILE A 133 0.38 8.83 -22.29
CA ILE A 133 1.61 8.21 -22.82
C ILE A 133 1.47 6.68 -22.92
N ARG A 134 0.63 6.06 -22.07
CA ARG A 134 0.48 4.60 -22.00
C ARG A 134 -0.63 4.04 -22.91
N ASN A 135 -1.60 4.86 -23.30
CA ASN A 135 -2.68 4.51 -24.23
C ASN A 135 -2.77 5.57 -25.34
N PRO A 136 -1.95 5.46 -26.41
CA PRO A 136 -1.96 6.41 -27.53
C PRO A 136 -3.23 6.32 -28.39
#